data_AF-A0A197KER6-F1
#
_entry.id   AF-A0A197KER6-F1
#
_cell.length_a   1.000
_cell.length_b   1.000
_cell.length_c   1.000
_cell.angle_alpha   90.00
_cell.angle_beta   90.00
_cell.angle_gamma   90.00
#
_symmetry.space_group_name_H-M   'P 1'
#
loop_
_entity.id
_entity.type
_entity.pdbx_description
1 polymer ?
#
loop_
_entity_poly.entity_id
_entity_poly.type
_entity_poly.pdbx_seq_one_letter_code
_entity_poly.pdbx_strand_id
1 'polypeptide(L)'
;MKNNIEQTITTITKGFACPDYFVSTKPSKYSVIDYITACGSTLSIKKLESEWATVLIPKLKESTIDILRHTGTRLEREWAKSKESRRKQRLERDDDERMRKLLKDTAYVHRAAALEHSERTIRHDFETLGVSLFFDIFLRI
;
A
#
# COMPACT_ATOMS: atom_id res chain seq x y z
N MET A 1 -21.71 2.58 -38.70
CA MET A 1 -21.53 1.93 -37.38
C MET A 1 -20.66 2.70 -36.38
N LYS A 2 -19.79 3.66 -36.77
CA LYS A 2 -18.97 4.45 -35.82
C LYS A 2 -19.77 5.26 -34.78
N ASN A 3 -20.92 5.83 -35.18
CA ASN A 3 -21.76 6.65 -34.28
C ASN A 3 -22.26 5.93 -33.02
N ASN A 4 -22.50 4.62 -33.06
CA ASN A 4 -23.10 3.93 -31.92
C ASN A 4 -22.11 3.74 -30.76
N ILE A 5 -20.83 3.51 -31.09
CA ILE A 5 -19.76 3.34 -30.09
C ILE A 5 -19.48 4.68 -29.39
N GLU A 6 -19.33 5.76 -30.16
CA GLU A 6 -19.06 7.10 -29.64
C GLU A 6 -20.21 7.62 -28.76
N GLN A 7 -21.47 7.43 -29.19
CA GLN A 7 -22.65 7.76 -28.39
C GLN A 7 -22.73 6.96 -27.09
N THR A 8 -22.44 5.65 -27.15
CA THR A 8 -22.43 4.78 -25.96
C THR A 8 -21.35 5.20 -24.99
N ILE A 9 -20.13 5.47 -25.46
CA ILE A 9 -19.01 5.96 -24.63
C ILE A 9 -19.42 7.27 -23.98
N THR A 10 -19.88 8.24 -24.77
CA THR A 10 -20.32 9.55 -24.26
C THR A 10 -21.39 9.42 -23.19
N THR A 11 -22.33 8.47 -23.36
CA THR A 11 -23.39 8.21 -22.38
C THR A 11 -22.85 7.58 -21.10
N ILE A 12 -21.96 6.59 -21.22
CA ILE A 12 -21.34 5.90 -20.08
C ILE A 12 -20.47 6.86 -19.26
N THR A 13 -19.71 7.71 -19.95
CA THR A 13 -18.72 8.62 -19.36
C THR A 13 -19.31 9.97 -18.98
N LYS A 14 -20.59 10.21 -19.29
CA LYS A 14 -21.33 11.40 -18.85
C LYS A 14 -21.33 11.46 -17.31
N GLY A 15 -20.66 12.48 -16.77
CA GLY A 15 -20.54 12.69 -15.31
C GLY A 15 -19.25 12.17 -14.68
N PHE A 16 -18.33 11.59 -15.47
CA PHE A 16 -16.97 11.33 -15.00
C PHE A 16 -16.19 12.64 -14.88
N ALA A 17 -15.14 12.64 -14.05
CA ALA A 17 -14.31 13.82 -13.82
C ALA A 17 -13.62 14.34 -15.10
N CYS A 18 -13.25 13.45 -16.03
CA CYS A 18 -12.57 13.80 -17.27
C CYS A 18 -13.18 13.08 -18.48
N PRO A 19 -14.33 13.55 -18.99
CA PRO A 19 -14.98 12.95 -20.14
C PRO A 19 -14.11 13.06 -21.41
N ASP A 20 -13.34 14.14 -21.55
CA ASP A 20 -12.49 14.42 -22.71
C ASP A 20 -11.42 13.34 -22.96
N TYR A 21 -10.95 12.70 -21.89
CA TYR A 21 -10.04 11.55 -21.99
C TYR A 21 -10.65 10.43 -22.84
N PHE A 22 -11.94 10.14 -22.65
CA PHE A 22 -12.63 9.05 -23.38
C PHE A 22 -13.01 9.44 -24.80
N VAL A 23 -13.25 10.73 -25.05
CA VAL A 23 -13.53 11.24 -26.41
C VAL A 23 -12.26 11.20 -27.26
N SER A 24 -11.13 11.56 -26.67
CA SER A 24 -9.83 11.61 -27.37
C SER A 24 -9.11 10.27 -27.46
N THR A 25 -9.53 9.26 -26.68
CA THR A 25 -8.86 7.96 -26.59
C THR A 25 -9.72 6.86 -27.21
N LYS A 26 -9.09 5.93 -27.94
CA LYS A 26 -9.78 4.74 -28.45
C LYS A 26 -10.04 3.75 -27.30
N PRO A 27 -11.16 3.01 -27.27
CA PRO A 27 -11.45 2.04 -26.20
C PRO A 27 -10.32 1.05 -25.92
N SER A 28 -9.68 0.53 -26.96
CA SER A 28 -8.55 -0.39 -26.84
C SER A 28 -7.29 0.24 -26.22
N LYS A 29 -7.25 1.56 -26.02
CA LYS A 29 -6.14 2.29 -25.40
C LYS A 29 -6.49 2.88 -24.03
N TYR A 30 -7.69 2.62 -23.50
CA TYR A 30 -8.03 3.08 -22.16
C TYR A 30 -7.07 2.51 -21.12
N SER A 31 -6.64 3.37 -20.21
CA SER A 31 -5.65 3.13 -19.16
C SER A 31 -6.03 3.94 -17.93
N VAL A 32 -6.01 3.27 -16.78
CA VAL A 32 -6.29 3.91 -15.48
C VAL A 32 -5.27 5.01 -15.19
N ILE A 33 -4.00 4.75 -15.49
CA ILE A 33 -2.89 5.68 -15.21
C ILE A 33 -3.04 6.93 -16.08
N ASP A 34 -3.35 6.76 -17.36
CA ASP A 34 -3.49 7.89 -18.28
C ASP A 34 -4.73 8.72 -17.95
N TYR A 35 -5.83 8.09 -17.51
CA TYR A 35 -7.00 8.81 -17.02
C TYR A 35 -6.71 9.64 -15.76
N ILE A 36 -6.05 9.03 -14.76
CA ILE A 36 -5.68 9.75 -13.52
C ILE A 36 -4.76 10.93 -13.85
N THR A 37 -3.82 10.73 -14.77
CA THR A 37 -2.90 11.77 -15.24
C THR A 37 -3.65 12.89 -15.97
N ALA A 38 -4.58 12.54 -16.86
CA ALA A 38 -5.42 13.50 -17.57
C ALA A 38 -6.31 14.32 -16.61
N CYS A 39 -6.70 13.74 -15.49
CA CYS A 39 -7.48 14.41 -14.44
C CYS A 39 -6.66 15.17 -13.40
N GLY A 40 -5.33 15.24 -13.57
CA GLY A 40 -4.32 15.44 -12.53
C GLY A 40 -4.31 16.73 -11.69
N SER A 41 -5.43 17.26 -11.20
CA SER A 41 -5.39 18.35 -10.20
C SER A 41 -6.63 18.50 -9.31
N THR A 42 -7.80 17.95 -9.65
CA THR A 42 -9.07 18.30 -8.98
C THR A 42 -9.61 17.26 -8.01
N LEU A 43 -9.19 15.99 -8.09
CA LEU A 43 -9.71 14.90 -7.26
C LEU A 43 -8.61 13.99 -6.73
N SER A 44 -8.85 13.35 -5.58
CA SER A 44 -7.92 12.37 -5.05
C SER A 44 -7.83 11.16 -5.98
N ILE A 45 -6.61 10.63 -6.16
CA ILE A 45 -6.34 9.41 -6.94
C ILE A 45 -7.28 8.28 -6.52
N LYS A 46 -7.52 8.14 -5.22
CA LYS A 46 -8.43 7.11 -4.65
C LYS A 46 -9.86 7.23 -5.17
N LYS A 47 -10.38 8.46 -5.35
CA LYS A 47 -11.74 8.67 -5.88
C LYS A 47 -11.81 8.35 -7.37
N LEU A 48 -10.82 8.78 -8.15
CA LEU A 48 -10.73 8.47 -9.59
C LEU A 48 -10.62 6.97 -9.85
N GLU A 49 -9.77 6.29 -9.07
CA GLU A 49 -9.64 4.83 -9.07
C GLU A 49 -10.96 4.12 -8.71
N SER A 50 -11.71 4.67 -7.73
CA SER A 50 -13.01 4.13 -7.33
C SER A 50 -14.06 4.28 -8.43
N GLU A 51 -14.20 5.46 -9.03
CA GLU A 51 -15.13 5.69 -10.15
C GLU A 51 -14.82 4.76 -11.33
N TRP A 52 -13.54 4.58 -11.63
CA TRP A 52 -13.09 3.68 -12.68
C TRP A 52 -13.48 2.22 -12.41
N ALA A 53 -13.20 1.73 -11.20
CA ALA A 53 -13.44 0.36 -10.82
C ALA A 53 -14.92 0.01 -10.64
N THR A 54 -15.71 0.93 -10.09
CA THR A 54 -17.09 0.68 -9.68
C THR A 54 -18.13 1.11 -10.71
N VAL A 55 -17.78 2.03 -11.62
CA VAL A 55 -18.74 2.58 -12.59
C VAL A 55 -18.33 2.27 -14.03
N LEU A 56 -17.09 2.60 -14.43
CA LEU A 56 -16.69 2.48 -15.83
C LEU A 56 -16.58 1.00 -16.26
N ILE A 57 -15.81 0.20 -15.52
CA ILE A 57 -15.55 -1.20 -15.87
C ILE A 57 -16.86 -2.01 -15.98
N PRO A 58 -17.80 -1.95 -15.00
CA PRO A 58 -19.08 -2.64 -15.11
C PRO A 58 -19.90 -2.19 -16.32
N LYS A 59 -20.07 -0.88 -16.53
CA LYS A 59 -20.85 -0.35 -17.67
C LYS A 59 -20.27 -0.75 -19.02
N LEU A 60 -18.94 -0.82 -19.14
CA LEU A 60 -18.30 -1.30 -20.36
C LEU A 60 -18.53 -2.80 -20.57
N LYS A 61 -18.46 -3.62 -19.51
CA LYS A 61 -18.72 -5.07 -19.57
C LYS A 61 -20.17 -5.41 -19.91
N GLU A 62 -21.11 -4.63 -19.42
CA GLU A 62 -22.55 -4.79 -19.66
C GLU A 62 -22.99 -4.24 -21.02
N SER A 63 -22.11 -3.54 -21.74
CA SER A 63 -22.41 -3.01 -23.06
C SER A 63 -22.74 -4.13 -24.06
N THR A 64 -23.76 -3.89 -24.89
CA THR A 64 -24.13 -4.77 -26.01
C THR A 64 -23.13 -4.69 -27.17
N ILE A 65 -22.16 -3.76 -27.12
CA ILE A 65 -21.13 -3.58 -28.14
C ILE A 65 -19.90 -4.41 -27.77
N ASP A 66 -19.55 -5.39 -28.60
CA ASP A 66 -18.45 -6.35 -28.36
C ASP A 66 -17.11 -5.70 -27.99
N ILE A 67 -16.72 -4.65 -28.71
CA ILE A 67 -15.47 -3.94 -28.48
C ILE A 67 -15.43 -3.33 -27.07
N LEU A 68 -16.55 -2.76 -26.60
CA LEU A 68 -16.64 -2.15 -25.27
C LEU A 68 -16.64 -3.22 -24.18
N ARG A 69 -17.36 -4.33 -24.40
CA ARG A 69 -17.38 -5.48 -23.49
C ARG A 69 -16.00 -6.11 -23.30
N HIS A 70 -15.26 -6.32 -24.40
CA HIS A 70 -13.88 -6.79 -24.34
C HIS A 70 -12.95 -5.78 -23.66
N THR A 71 -13.12 -4.49 -23.92
CA THR A 71 -12.36 -3.43 -23.25
C THR A 71 -12.61 -3.46 -21.74
N GLY A 72 -13.87 -3.54 -21.29
CA GLY A 72 -14.22 -3.64 -19.88
C GLY A 72 -13.61 -4.87 -19.20
N THR A 73 -13.66 -6.02 -19.86
CA THR A 73 -13.06 -7.27 -19.34
C THR A 73 -11.55 -7.18 -19.22
N ARG A 74 -10.88 -6.55 -20.20
CA ARG A 74 -9.42 -6.34 -20.14
C ARG A 74 -9.05 -5.42 -18.97
N LEU A 75 -9.75 -4.28 -18.85
CA LEU A 75 -9.52 -3.30 -17.78
C LEU A 75 -9.73 -3.91 -16.39
N GLU A 76 -10.72 -4.79 -16.23
CA GLU A 76 -10.94 -5.52 -14.98
C GLU A 76 -9.73 -6.38 -14.59
N ARG A 77 -9.15 -7.10 -15.55
CA ARG A 77 -7.94 -7.91 -15.30
C ARG A 77 -6.74 -7.05 -14.95
N GLU A 78 -6.53 -5.95 -15.66
CA GLU A 78 -5.45 -4.99 -15.36
C GLU A 78 -5.62 -4.39 -13.96
N TRP A 79 -6.84 -4.04 -13.59
CA TRP A 79 -7.17 -3.51 -12.27
C TRP A 79 -6.96 -4.54 -11.15
N ALA A 80 -7.36 -5.80 -11.37
CA ALA A 80 -7.12 -6.88 -10.42
C ALA A 80 -5.60 -7.12 -10.22
N LYS A 81 -4.82 -7.14 -11.30
CA LYS A 81 -3.36 -7.26 -11.24
C LYS A 81 -2.70 -6.10 -10.49
N SER A 82 -3.16 -4.87 -10.70
CA SER A 82 -2.61 -3.71 -9.98
C SER A 82 -2.93 -3.77 -8.48
N LYS A 83 -4.14 -4.20 -8.10
CA LYS A 83 -4.51 -4.43 -6.70
C LYS A 83 -3.68 -5.53 -6.05
N GLU A 84 -3.48 -6.65 -6.74
CA GLU A 84 -2.72 -7.78 -6.21
C GLU A 84 -1.24 -7.42 -6.03
N SER A 85 -0.65 -6.71 -6.99
CA SER A 85 0.71 -6.18 -6.87
C SER A 85 0.84 -5.22 -5.68
N ARG A 86 -0.10 -4.28 -5.52
CA ARG A 86 -0.13 -3.36 -4.35
C ARG A 86 -0.35 -4.10 -3.02
N ARG A 87 -1.12 -5.19 -3.01
CA ARG A 87 -1.33 -6.03 -1.81
C ARG A 87 -0.07 -6.79 -1.44
N LYS A 88 0.63 -7.40 -2.41
CA LYS A 88 1.92 -8.07 -2.19
C LYS A 88 2.97 -7.10 -1.63
N GLN A 89 3.09 -5.91 -2.21
CA GLN A 89 4.01 -4.87 -1.69
C GLN A 89 3.68 -4.40 -0.26
N ARG A 90 2.42 -4.45 0.17
CA ARG A 90 2.06 -4.14 1.57
C ARG A 90 2.48 -5.27 2.52
N LEU A 91 2.25 -6.52 2.12
CA LEU A 91 2.66 -7.68 2.91
C LEU A 91 4.18 -7.70 3.11
N GLU A 92 4.96 -7.44 2.06
CA GLU A 92 6.43 -7.35 2.15
C GLU A 92 6.89 -6.25 3.12
N ARG A 93 6.25 -5.08 3.13
CA ARG A 93 6.58 -4.01 4.10
C ARG A 93 6.21 -4.40 5.52
N ASP A 94 5.08 -5.04 5.73
CA ASP A 94 4.64 -5.48 7.06
C ASP A 94 5.59 -6.56 7.61
N ASP A 95 6.10 -7.44 6.75
CA ASP A 95 7.10 -8.45 7.09
C ASP A 95 8.46 -7.81 7.44
N ASP A 96 8.90 -6.79 6.68
CA ASP A 96 10.11 -6.01 6.99
C ASP A 96 9.99 -5.25 8.32
N GLU A 97 8.83 -4.66 8.61
CA GLU A 97 8.54 -3.96 9.87
C GLU A 97 8.57 -4.94 11.06
N ARG A 98 7.97 -6.13 10.90
CA ARG A 98 8.03 -7.20 11.90
C ARG A 98 9.45 -7.68 12.14
N MET A 99 10.24 -7.87 11.09
CA MET A 99 11.64 -8.29 11.19
C MET A 99 12.48 -7.24 11.92
N ARG A 100 12.29 -5.94 11.61
CA ARG A 100 12.96 -4.84 12.33
C ARG A 100 12.59 -4.81 13.81
N LYS A 101 11.32 -5.04 14.14
CA LYS A 101 10.87 -5.11 15.53
C LYS A 101 11.52 -6.29 16.28
N LEU A 102 11.53 -7.47 15.67
CA LEU A 102 12.21 -8.66 16.22
C LEU A 102 13.70 -8.44 16.46
N LEU A 103 14.41 -7.79 15.52
CA LEU A 103 15.82 -7.45 15.68
C LEU A 103 16.06 -6.44 16.81
N LYS A 104 15.15 -5.47 16.97
CA LYS A 104 15.23 -4.49 18.07
C LYS A 104 14.97 -5.14 19.42
N ASP A 105 13.98 -6.02 19.50
CA ASP A 105 13.62 -6.73 20.73
C ASP A 105 14.72 -7.72 21.13
N THR A 106 15.32 -8.44 20.17
CA THR A 106 16.48 -9.32 20.45
C THR A 106 17.72 -8.51 20.87
N ALA A 107 18.01 -7.37 20.21
CA ALA A 107 19.08 -6.48 20.64
C ALA A 107 18.87 -5.95 22.07
N TYR A 108 17.62 -5.65 22.45
CA TYR A 108 17.27 -5.22 23.80
C TYR A 108 17.49 -6.35 24.83
N VAL A 109 17.08 -7.58 24.51
CA VAL A 109 17.31 -8.75 25.38
C VAL A 109 18.80 -9.03 25.56
N HIS A 110 19.59 -8.98 24.50
CA HIS A 110 21.04 -9.15 24.60
C HIS A 110 21.71 -8.05 25.43
N ARG A 111 21.24 -6.81 25.30
CA ARG A 111 21.76 -5.68 26.09
C ARG A 111 21.39 -5.81 27.57
N ALA A 112 20.18 -6.24 27.89
CA ALA A 112 19.74 -6.50 29.26
C ALA A 112 20.55 -7.63 29.90
N ALA A 113 20.74 -8.75 29.19
CA ALA A 113 21.53 -9.87 29.66
C ALA A 113 23.02 -9.51 29.87
N ALA A 114 23.59 -8.68 28.99
CA ALA A 114 24.96 -8.20 29.15
C ALA A 114 25.11 -7.28 30.39
N LEU A 115 24.11 -6.44 30.67
CA LEU A 115 24.09 -5.59 31.86
C LEU A 115 23.93 -6.41 33.14
N GLU A 116 23.04 -7.41 33.17
CA GLU A 116 22.89 -8.32 34.33
C GLU A 116 24.17 -9.12 34.59
N HIS A 117 24.83 -9.61 33.54
CA HIS A 117 26.10 -10.31 33.69
C HIS A 117 27.17 -9.37 34.25
N SER A 118 27.27 -8.15 33.72
CA SER A 118 28.20 -7.13 34.22
C SER A 118 27.92 -6.79 35.68
N GLU A 119 26.66 -6.64 36.08
CA GLU A 119 26.27 -6.36 37.46
C GLU A 119 26.67 -7.51 38.40
N ARG A 120 26.45 -8.76 37.98
CA ARG A 120 26.81 -9.93 38.76
C ARG A 120 28.32 -10.07 38.94
N THR A 121 29.11 -9.80 37.89
CA THR A 121 30.57 -9.79 37.97
C THR A 121 31.06 -8.68 38.91
N ILE A 122 30.55 -7.46 38.76
CA ILE A 122 30.89 -6.34 39.64
C ILE A 122 30.58 -6.69 41.10
N ARG A 123 29.39 -7.22 41.38
CA ARG A 123 28.99 -7.61 42.73
C ARG A 123 29.93 -8.67 43.33
N HIS A 124 30.25 -9.70 42.56
CA HIS A 124 31.19 -10.73 42.98
C HIS A 124 32.59 -10.16 43.29
N ASP A 125 33.09 -9.24 42.46
CA ASP A 125 34.39 -8.61 42.67
C ASP A 125 34.40 -7.74 43.94
N PHE A 126 33.30 -7.03 44.23
CA PHE A 126 33.15 -6.25 45.46
C PHE A 126 33.02 -7.12 46.72
N GLU A 127 32.32 -8.26 46.64
CA GLU A 127 32.24 -9.24 47.72
C GLU A 127 33.61 -9.87 48.01
N THR A 128 34.39 -10.16 46.96
CA THR A 128 35.74 -10.75 47.07
C THR A 128 36.75 -9.75 47.67
N LEU A 129 36.57 -8.46 47.42
CA LEU A 129 37.41 -7.38 47.98
C LEU A 129 37.01 -6.95 49.39
N GLY A 130 35.97 -7.54 50.00
CA GLY A 130 35.61 -7.31 51.41
C GLY A 130 34.94 -5.96 51.70
N VAL A 131 34.36 -5.29 50.70
CA VAL A 131 33.73 -3.96 50.85
C VAL A 131 32.21 -4.12 51.07
N SER A 132 31.82 -4.70 52.20
CA SER A 132 30.42 -5.07 52.49
C SER A 132 29.46 -3.93 52.88
N LEU A 133 29.88 -2.65 52.89
CA LEU A 133 29.10 -1.58 53.53
C LEU A 133 28.70 -0.38 52.65
N PHE A 134 28.99 -0.39 51.33
CA PHE A 134 28.71 0.77 50.46
C PHE A 134 27.68 0.54 49.34
N PHE A 135 27.25 -0.70 49.07
CA PHE A 135 26.37 -0.99 47.93
C PHE A 135 24.89 -0.61 48.13
N ASP A 136 24.37 -0.69 49.36
CA ASP A 136 22.96 -0.39 49.64
C ASP A 136 22.59 1.09 49.48
N ILE A 137 23.57 1.99 49.52
CA ILE A 137 23.35 3.43 49.36
C ILE A 137 23.39 3.84 47.88
N PHE A 138 24.24 3.21 47.06
CA PHE A 138 24.50 3.67 45.70
C PHE A 138 23.43 3.27 44.68
N LEU A 139 22.64 2.22 44.96
CA LEU A 139 21.54 1.75 44.08
C LEU A 139 20.16 2.33 44.42
N ARG A 140 20.07 3.20 45.44
CA ARG A 140 18.81 3.79 45.95
C ARG A 140 18.58 5.24 45.51
N ILE A 141 19.50 5.81 44.74
CA ILE A 141 19.39 7.12 44.05
C ILE A 141 19.27 6.84 42.55
#